data_AF-A0AAD9NLT9-F1
#
_entry.id   AF-A0AAD9NLT9-F1
#
_cell.length_a   1.000
_cell.length_b   1.000
_cell.length_c   1.000
_cell.angle_alpha   90.00
_cell.angle_beta   90.00
_cell.angle_gamma   90.00
#
_symmetry.space_group_name_H-M   'P 1'
#
loop_
_entity.id
_entity.type
_entity.pdbx_description
1 polymer ?
#
loop_
_entity_poly.entity_id
_entity_poly.type
_entity_poly.pdbx_seq_one_letter_code
_entity_poly.pdbx_strand_id
1 'polypeptide(L)'
;MLLRAIQLQSHRRPPATDNDSYPILREEVEAAVKSLKKEKSAGVDNVPAELVQAVGEAMISTLLTICNKTWQTGEWHTPWT
;
A
#
# COMPACT_ATOMS: atom_id res chain seq x y z
N MET A 1 34.68 13.28 0.01
CA MET A 1 33.58 14.22 0.36
C MET A 1 32.28 13.56 0.00
N LEU A 2 31.51 13.22 1.03
CA LEU A 2 30.41 12.26 1.01
C LEU A 2 29.14 12.82 0.34
N LEU A 3 28.54 11.92 -0.44
CA LEU A 3 27.11 11.63 -0.58
C LEU A 3 26.16 12.72 -1.09
N ARG A 4 25.61 12.42 -2.27
CA ARG A 4 24.44 13.07 -2.87
C ARG A 4 23.24 12.98 -1.94
N ALA A 5 22.73 14.14 -1.55
CA ALA A 5 21.48 14.28 -0.83
C ALA A 5 20.30 13.77 -1.68
N ILE A 6 19.71 12.66 -1.23
CA ILE A 6 18.27 12.44 -1.06
C ILE A 6 17.38 13.19 -2.07
N GLN A 7 17.08 12.51 -3.18
CA GLN A 7 15.97 12.87 -4.06
C GLN A 7 14.65 12.36 -3.44
N LEU A 8 14.11 13.08 -2.45
CA LEU A 8 12.69 12.98 -2.08
C LEU A 8 11.92 13.82 -3.10
N GLN A 9 11.50 13.22 -4.21
CA GLN A 9 10.55 13.86 -5.11
C GLN A 9 9.21 13.99 -4.38
N SER A 10 8.96 15.19 -3.87
CA SER A 10 7.61 15.68 -3.58
C SER A 10 6.80 15.67 -4.89
N HIS A 11 6.16 14.56 -5.23
CA HIS A 11 4.99 14.62 -6.09
C HIS A 11 3.92 15.34 -5.28
N ARG A 12 3.78 16.65 -5.50
CA ARG A 12 2.67 17.42 -4.94
C ARG A 12 1.39 16.75 -5.44
N ARG A 13 0.64 16.14 -4.53
CA ARG A 13 -0.71 15.65 -4.82
C ARG A 13 -1.52 16.84 -5.38
N PRO A 14 -2.21 16.69 -6.52
CA PRO A 14 -3.17 17.71 -6.95
C PRO A 14 -4.19 17.97 -5.82
N PRO A 15 -4.76 19.18 -5.74
CA PRO A 15 -5.74 19.48 -4.71
C PRO A 15 -6.86 18.45 -4.76
N ALA A 16 -7.15 17.86 -3.59
CA ALA A 16 -8.20 16.86 -3.46
C ALA A 16 -9.50 17.44 -4.04
N THR A 17 -10.04 16.76 -5.03
CA THR A 17 -11.40 16.99 -5.51
C THR A 17 -12.37 16.43 -4.47
N ASP A 18 -13.61 16.91 -4.43
CA ASP A 18 -14.67 16.40 -3.54
C ASP A 18 -14.83 14.85 -3.61
N ASN A 19 -14.39 14.25 -4.71
CA ASN A 19 -14.36 12.80 -4.96
C ASN A 19 -13.19 12.04 -4.28
N ASP A 20 -12.18 12.71 -3.73
CA ASP A 20 -11.02 12.10 -3.06
C ASP A 20 -11.32 11.69 -1.60
N SER A 21 -12.52 11.99 -1.10
CA SER A 21 -12.92 11.78 0.30
C SER A 21 -13.52 10.39 0.58
N TYR A 22 -13.69 9.54 -0.44
CA TYR A 22 -14.28 8.22 -0.24
C TYR A 22 -13.24 7.22 0.30
N PRO A 23 -13.62 6.39 1.29
CA PRO A 23 -12.76 5.31 1.77
C PRO A 23 -12.55 4.27 0.67
N ILE A 24 -11.38 3.63 0.69
CA ILE A 24 -11.07 2.49 -0.17
C ILE A 24 -12.07 1.37 0.15
N LEU A 25 -12.67 0.81 -0.89
CA LEU A 25 -13.69 -0.23 -0.79
C LEU A 25 -13.05 -1.60 -0.64
N ARG A 26 -13.82 -2.53 -0.06
CA ARG A 26 -13.36 -3.92 0.13
C ARG A 26 -13.08 -4.59 -1.22
N GLU A 27 -13.97 -4.38 -2.19
CA GLU A 27 -13.94 -4.98 -3.51
C GLU A 27 -12.68 -4.56 -4.28
N GLU A 28 -12.21 -3.32 -4.08
CA GLU A 28 -10.96 -2.82 -4.65
C GLU A 28 -9.76 -3.59 -4.11
N VAL A 29 -9.72 -3.82 -2.78
CA VAL A 29 -8.66 -4.59 -2.13
C VAL A 29 -8.68 -6.05 -2.59
N GLU A 30 -9.87 -6.66 -2.69
CA GLU A 30 -10.02 -8.02 -3.18
C GLU A 30 -9.55 -8.17 -4.62
N ALA A 31 -9.94 -7.25 -5.51
CA ALA A 31 -9.49 -7.24 -6.89
C ALA A 31 -7.96 -7.08 -6.98
N ALA A 32 -7.39 -6.18 -6.18
CA ALA A 32 -5.95 -5.97 -6.12
C ALA A 32 -5.20 -7.24 -5.66
N VAL A 33 -5.64 -7.88 -4.57
CA VAL A 33 -5.01 -9.12 -4.08
C VAL A 33 -5.11 -10.24 -5.11
N LYS A 34 -6.26 -10.42 -5.75
CA LYS A 34 -6.45 -11.39 -6.84
C LYS A 34 -5.56 -11.11 -8.05
N SER A 35 -5.27 -9.84 -8.33
CA SER A 35 -4.43 -9.42 -9.46
C SER A 35 -2.92 -9.60 -9.23
N LEU A 36 -2.48 -9.91 -8.00
CA LEU A 36 -1.06 -10.10 -7.70
C LEU A 36 -0.48 -11.25 -8.54
N LYS A 37 0.67 -10.99 -9.16
CA LYS A 37 1.40 -11.98 -9.95
C LYS A 37 2.12 -12.96 -9.01
N LYS A 38 1.96 -14.24 -9.31
CA LYS A 38 2.69 -15.34 -8.66
C LYS A 38 4.13 -15.43 -9.16
N GLU A 39 4.93 -16.19 -8.43
CA GLU A 39 6.35 -16.50 -8.73
C GLU A 39 7.23 -15.24 -8.78
N LYS A 40 6.82 -14.20 -8.07
CA LYS A 40 7.63 -13.01 -7.84
C LYS A 40 8.34 -13.16 -6.51
N SER A 41 9.60 -12.71 -6.48
CA SER A 41 10.36 -12.62 -5.23
C SER A 41 9.58 -11.77 -4.22
N ALA A 42 9.55 -12.24 -2.98
CA ALA A 42 9.00 -11.47 -1.87
C ALA A 42 9.77 -10.14 -1.69
N GLY A 43 9.11 -9.16 -1.09
CA GLY A 43 9.73 -7.89 -0.73
C GLY A 43 10.70 -8.03 0.43
N VAL A 44 11.13 -6.88 0.99
CA VAL A 44 11.98 -6.83 2.20
C VAL A 44 11.30 -7.46 3.43
N ASP A 45 9.97 -7.50 3.43
CA ASP A 45 9.14 -8.16 4.44
C ASP A 45 9.15 -9.69 4.34
N ASN A 46 9.73 -10.23 3.26
CA ASN A 46 9.75 -11.65 2.94
C ASN A 46 8.34 -12.29 2.87
N VAL A 47 7.32 -11.50 2.53
CA VAL A 47 5.94 -11.96 2.33
C VAL A 47 5.68 -12.18 0.82
N PRO A 48 5.52 -13.43 0.35
CA PRO A 48 5.25 -13.71 -1.06
C PRO A 48 3.78 -13.44 -1.42
N ALA A 49 3.51 -13.14 -2.69
CA ALA A 49 2.17 -12.84 -3.19
C ALA A 49 1.17 -14.01 -2.99
N GLU A 50 1.65 -15.24 -3.08
CA GLU A 50 0.89 -16.46 -2.86
C GLU A 50 0.37 -16.54 -1.42
N LEU A 51 1.18 -16.11 -0.44
CA LEU A 51 0.76 -16.07 0.95
C LEU A 51 -0.34 -15.02 1.15
N VAL A 52 -0.18 -13.83 0.56
CA VAL A 52 -1.20 -12.77 0.58
C VAL A 52 -2.53 -13.27 -0.02
N GLN A 53 -2.47 -14.00 -1.14
CA GLN A 53 -3.64 -14.58 -1.79
C GLN A 53 -4.26 -15.75 -0.99
N ALA A 54 -3.45 -16.58 -0.34
CA ALA A 54 -3.91 -17.79 0.34
C ALA A 54 -4.61 -17.52 1.69
N VAL A 55 -4.25 -16.44 2.39
CA VAL A 55 -4.83 -16.10 3.70
C VAL A 55 -6.31 -15.72 3.61
N GLY A 56 -6.76 -15.19 2.47
CA GLY A 56 -8.17 -14.85 2.23
C GLY A 56 -8.67 -13.67 3.07
N GLU A 57 -9.84 -13.83 3.69
CA GLU A 57 -10.61 -12.73 4.32
C GLU A 57 -9.83 -11.93 5.38
N ALA A 58 -8.97 -12.61 6.16
CA ALA A 58 -8.16 -11.95 7.18
C ALA A 58 -7.14 -10.98 6.55
N MET A 59 -6.55 -11.36 5.41
CA MET A 59 -5.61 -10.49 4.69
C MET A 59 -6.34 -9.31 4.08
N ILE A 60 -7.50 -9.53 3.45
CA ILE A 60 -8.32 -8.46 2.88
C ILE A 60 -8.70 -7.43 3.95
N SER A 61 -9.15 -7.89 5.11
CA SER A 61 -9.58 -7.01 6.21
C SER A 61 -8.42 -6.20 6.79
N THR A 62 -7.24 -6.83 6.90
CA THR A 62 -6.01 -6.16 7.38
C THR A 62 -5.54 -5.10 6.40
N LEU A 63 -5.43 -5.44 5.11
CA LEU A 63 -5.03 -4.50 4.05
C LEU A 63 -6.02 -3.34 3.93
N LEU A 64 -7.33 -3.61 3.97
CA LEU A 64 -8.36 -2.58 3.94
C LEU A 64 -8.20 -1.57 5.08
N THR A 65 -7.90 -2.06 6.29
CA THR A 65 -7.70 -1.23 7.48
C THR A 65 -6.47 -0.34 7.32
N ILE A 66 -5.34 -0.92 6.90
CA ILE A 66 -4.08 -0.18 6.72
C ILE A 66 -4.24 0.88 5.62
N CYS A 67 -4.74 0.48 4.45
CA CYS A 67 -4.92 1.38 3.31
C CYS A 67 -5.84 2.56 3.65
N ASN A 68 -6.98 2.31 4.30
CA ASN A 68 -7.89 3.38 4.73
C ASN A 68 -7.27 4.28 5.79
N LYS A 69 -6.52 3.72 6.75
CA LYS A 69 -5.84 4.52 7.78
C LYS A 69 -4.83 5.46 7.13
N THR A 70 -3.97 4.96 6.25
CA THR A 70 -2.98 5.77 5.53
C THR A 70 -3.66 6.83 4.66
N TRP A 71 -4.76 6.47 3.99
CA TRP A 71 -5.50 7.40 3.13
C TRP A 71 -6.14 8.56 3.92
N GLN A 72 -6.77 8.26 5.05
CA GLN A 72 -7.49 9.25 5.88
C GLN A 72 -6.57 10.13 6.70
N THR A 73 -5.47 9.57 7.22
CA THR A 73 -4.56 10.30 8.12
C THR A 73 -3.43 11.00 7.37
N GLY A 74 -3.06 10.51 6.19
CA GLY A 74 -1.83 10.93 5.50
C GLY A 74 -0.54 10.52 6.21
N GLU A 75 -0.62 9.74 7.29
CA GLU A 75 0.53 9.27 8.03
C GLU A 75 1.19 8.10 7.30
N TRP A 76 2.42 8.32 6.83
CA TRP A 76 3.25 7.25 6.30
C TRP A 76 4.04 6.59 7.42
N HIS A 77 4.15 5.25 7.38
CA HIS A 77 4.99 4.53 8.32
C HIS A 77 6.45 4.96 8.18
N THR A 78 7.19 4.94 9.28
CA THR A 78 8.63 5.23 9.25
C THR A 78 9.33 4.30 8.24
N PRO A 79 10.31 4.79 7.47
CA PRO A 79 11.05 3.97 6.54
C PRO A 79 11.66 2.75 7.25
N TRP A 80 11.63 1.61 6.56
CA TRP A 80 12.39 0.44 6.99
C TRP A 80 13.88 0.82 6.97
N THR A 81 14.52 0.75 8.14
CA THR A 81 15.96 0.99 8.34
C THR A 81 16.68 -0.32 8.57
#